data_AF-A0A7S2IQG3-F1
#
_entry.id   AF-A0A7S2IQG3-F1
#
_cell.length_a   1.000
_cell.length_b   1.000
_cell.length_c   1.000
_cell.angle_alpha   90.00
_cell.angle_beta   90.00
_cell.angle_gamma   90.00
#
_symmetry.space_group_name_H-M   'P 1'
#
loop_
_entity.id
_entity.type
_entity.pdbx_description
1 polymer ?
#
loop_
_entity_poly.entity_id
_entity_poly.type
_entity_poly.pdbx_seq_one_letter_code
_entity_poly.pdbx_strand_id
1 'polypeptide(L)'
;HMPTCQVLTLGETEVPEELFHEFLAGIADDFTLQKYNLLKHNCNHFTEECAQFLLGTSIPHSIRALPDIVMATPMGAMFAAMFEQQANNFDPLGGHTAAGQMPPLSAGGLLPLPAGTEVAAA
;
A
#
# COMPACT_ATOMS: atom_id res chain seq x y z
N HIS A 1 -14.94 5.98 9.26
CA HIS A 1 -15.32 4.74 8.57
C HIS A 1 -15.14 5.01 7.07
N MET A 2 -14.13 4.41 6.42
CA MET A 2 -13.99 4.54 4.97
C MET A 2 -15.00 3.60 4.31
N PRO A 3 -15.93 4.10 3.48
CA PRO A 3 -16.86 3.23 2.76
C PRO A 3 -16.12 2.45 1.67
N THR A 4 -16.57 1.22 1.40
CA THR A 4 -16.06 0.42 0.28
C THR A 4 -16.37 1.11 -1.04
N CYS A 5 -15.38 1.25 -1.92
CA CYS A 5 -15.59 1.84 -3.25
C CYS A 5 -16.35 0.90 -4.19
N GLN A 6 -16.22 -0.41 -3.99
CA GLN A 6 -16.82 -1.44 -4.83
C GLN A 6 -16.97 -2.75 -4.05
N VAL A 7 -18.05 -3.48 -4.32
CA VAL A 7 -18.28 -4.85 -3.82
C VAL A 7 -18.48 -5.75 -5.03
N LEU A 8 -17.76 -6.88 -5.06
CA LEU A 8 -17.78 -7.85 -6.16
C LEU A 8 -18.10 -9.24 -5.61
N THR A 9 -19.12 -9.88 -6.18
CA THR A 9 -19.47 -11.27 -5.89
C THR A 9 -18.57 -12.20 -6.70
N LEU A 10 -17.80 -13.06 -6.03
CA LEU A 10 -16.90 -14.02 -6.69
C LEU A 10 -17.59 -15.37 -7.00
N GLY A 11 -18.52 -15.80 -6.15
CA GLY A 11 -19.26 -17.05 -6.34
C GLY A 11 -19.79 -17.61 -5.03
N GLU A 12 -20.22 -18.88 -5.08
CA GLU A 12 -20.66 -19.67 -3.93
C GLU A 12 -19.73 -20.87 -3.77
N THR A 13 -19.49 -21.27 -2.52
CA THR A 13 -18.61 -22.39 -2.17
C THR A 13 -19.36 -23.39 -1.31
N GLU A 14 -19.04 -24.68 -1.50
CA GLU A 14 -19.50 -25.77 -0.64
C GLU A 14 -18.47 -26.11 0.45
N VAL A 15 -17.34 -25.37 0.50
CA VAL A 15 -16.31 -25.55 1.52
C VAL A 15 -16.90 -25.22 2.89
N PRO A 16 -16.86 -26.17 3.84
CA PRO A 16 -17.32 -25.91 5.20
C PRO A 16 -16.51 -24.82 5.87
N GLU A 17 -17.17 -24.02 6.70
CA GLU A 17 -16.52 -22.93 7.44
C GLU A 17 -15.32 -23.42 8.26
N GLU A 18 -15.45 -24.56 8.96
CA GLU A 18 -14.36 -25.16 9.74
C GLU A 18 -13.10 -25.40 8.89
N LEU A 19 -13.28 -25.96 7.68
CA LEU A 19 -12.17 -26.26 6.78
C LEU A 19 -11.51 -24.97 6.26
N PHE A 20 -12.29 -23.90 6.10
CA PHE A 20 -11.75 -22.59 5.77
C PHE A 20 -10.94 -21.99 6.93
N HIS A 21 -11.41 -22.11 8.18
CA HIS A 21 -10.62 -21.67 9.34
C HIS A 21 -9.32 -22.46 9.49
N GLU A 22 -9.34 -23.78 9.26
CA GLU A 22 -8.13 -24.61 9.23
C GLU A 22 -7.15 -24.14 8.15
N PHE A 23 -7.65 -23.85 6.95
CA PHE A 23 -6.85 -23.28 5.87
C PHE A 23 -6.24 -21.93 6.27
N LEU A 24 -7.04 -21.03 6.84
CA LEU A 24 -6.56 -19.72 7.32
C LEU A 24 -5.47 -19.86 8.38
N ALA A 25 -5.62 -20.80 9.31
CA ALA A 25 -4.59 -21.11 10.29
C ALA A 25 -3.30 -21.62 9.62
N GLY A 26 -3.43 -22.39 8.53
CA GLY A 26 -2.28 -22.89 7.76
C GLY A 26 -1.49 -21.82 7.01
N ILE A 27 -2.15 -20.76 6.52
CA ILE A 27 -1.49 -19.66 5.79
C ILE A 27 -1.17 -18.45 6.67
N ALA A 28 -1.63 -18.43 7.94
CA ALA A 28 -1.48 -17.28 8.84
C ALA A 28 -0.02 -16.84 9.01
N ASP A 29 0.90 -17.80 9.11
CA ASP A 29 2.34 -17.52 9.26
C ASP A 29 2.95 -16.83 8.04
N ASP A 30 2.35 -16.98 6.86
CA ASP A 30 2.78 -16.32 5.63
C ASP A 30 2.21 -14.92 5.47
N PHE A 31 1.07 -14.63 6.09
CA PHE A 31 0.41 -13.31 6.06
C PHE A 31 0.58 -12.55 7.37
N THR A 32 1.83 -12.46 7.84
CA THR A 32 2.19 -11.68 9.03
C THR A 32 2.61 -10.26 8.68
N LEU A 33 2.57 -9.37 9.66
CA LEU A 33 3.06 -7.99 9.52
C LEU A 33 4.52 -7.93 9.04
N GLN A 34 5.37 -8.87 9.48
CA GLN A 34 6.77 -8.90 9.08
C GLN A 34 6.98 -9.34 7.62
N LYS A 35 6.08 -10.16 7.09
CA LYS A 35 6.13 -10.64 5.69
C LYS A 35 5.33 -9.74 4.75
N TYR A 36 4.57 -8.77 5.27
CA TYR A 36 3.73 -7.91 4.46
C TYR A 36 4.55 -6.98 3.55
N ASN A 37 4.30 -7.04 2.26
CA ASN A 37 4.90 -6.15 1.27
C ASN A 37 3.79 -5.54 0.41
N LEU A 38 3.71 -4.20 0.40
CA LEU A 38 2.68 -3.45 -0.31
C LEU A 38 2.55 -3.82 -1.80
N LEU A 39 3.64 -4.21 -2.46
CA LEU A 39 3.66 -4.48 -3.89
C LEU A 39 3.57 -5.98 -4.20
N LYS A 40 4.26 -6.81 -3.40
CA LYS A 40 4.52 -8.23 -3.73
C LYS A 40 3.83 -9.24 -2.82
N HIS A 41 3.33 -8.82 -1.67
CA HIS A 41 2.71 -9.73 -0.68
C HIS A 41 1.77 -8.96 0.25
N ASN A 42 0.64 -8.57 -0.30
CA ASN A 42 -0.34 -7.68 0.35
C ASN A 42 -1.71 -8.35 0.52
N CYS A 43 -2.71 -7.57 0.93
CA CYS A 43 -4.09 -8.03 1.07
C CYS A 43 -4.68 -8.65 -0.21
N ASN A 44 -4.27 -8.21 -1.39
CA ASN A 44 -4.76 -8.77 -2.66
C ASN A 44 -4.23 -10.20 -2.87
N HIS A 45 -3.00 -10.48 -2.43
CA HIS A 45 -2.40 -11.82 -2.50
C HIS A 45 -3.09 -12.76 -1.51
N PHE A 46 -3.36 -12.29 -0.29
CA PHE A 46 -4.16 -13.05 0.68
C PHE A 46 -5.56 -13.37 0.14
N THR A 47 -6.21 -12.39 -0.48
CA THR A 47 -7.55 -12.58 -1.04
C THR A 47 -7.54 -13.54 -2.23
N GLU A 48 -6.46 -13.54 -3.04
CA GLU A 48 -6.27 -14.51 -4.12
C GLU A 48 -6.18 -15.94 -3.58
N GLU A 49 -5.36 -16.20 -2.54
CA GLU A 49 -5.26 -17.53 -1.91
C GLU A 49 -6.62 -17.99 -1.37
N CYS A 50 -7.38 -17.10 -0.73
CA CYS A 50 -8.72 -17.40 -0.24
C CYS A 50 -9.70 -17.70 -1.40
N ALA A 51 -9.66 -16.92 -2.48
CA ALA A 51 -10.53 -17.12 -3.64
C ALA A 51 -10.22 -18.44 -4.37
N GLN A 52 -8.94 -18.81 -4.45
CA GLN A 52 -8.54 -20.09 -5.03
C GLN A 52 -8.96 -21.26 -4.15
N PHE A 53 -8.76 -21.16 -2.84
CA PHE A 53 -9.17 -22.22 -1.92
C PHE A 53 -10.69 -22.45 -1.92
N LEU A 54 -11.47 -21.36 -1.85
CA LEU A 54 -12.93 -21.45 -1.75
C LEU A 54 -13.61 -21.77 -3.07
N LEU A 55 -13.14 -21.19 -4.18
CA LEU A 55 -13.85 -21.19 -5.45
C LEU A 55 -13.03 -21.75 -6.62
N GLY A 56 -11.73 -21.96 -6.45
CA GLY A 56 -10.82 -22.28 -7.57
C GLY A 56 -10.72 -21.16 -8.59
N THR A 57 -11.04 -19.92 -8.21
CA THR A 57 -11.03 -18.75 -9.10
C THR A 57 -10.05 -17.69 -8.60
N SER A 58 -9.66 -16.79 -9.51
CA SER A 58 -8.81 -15.65 -9.19
C SER A 58 -9.63 -14.37 -9.00
N ILE A 59 -9.11 -13.45 -8.19
CA ILE A 59 -9.67 -12.10 -8.11
C ILE A 59 -9.40 -11.31 -9.40
N PRO A 60 -10.25 -10.32 -9.76
CA PRO A 60 -10.10 -9.54 -10.98
C PRO A 60 -8.69 -8.96 -11.15
N HIS A 61 -8.14 -9.08 -12.37
CA HIS A 61 -6.78 -8.65 -12.69
C HIS A 61 -6.52 -7.17 -12.39
N SER A 62 -7.54 -6.30 -12.54
CA SER A 62 -7.46 -4.88 -12.22
C SER A 62 -7.12 -4.59 -10.76
N ILE A 63 -7.47 -5.49 -9.83
CA ILE A 63 -7.17 -5.37 -8.40
C ILE A 63 -5.75 -5.89 -8.12
N ARG A 64 -5.33 -6.96 -8.80
CA ARG A 64 -4.00 -7.58 -8.63
C ARG A 64 -2.88 -6.75 -9.26
N ALA A 65 -3.11 -6.20 -10.45
CA ALA A 65 -2.10 -5.48 -11.24
C ALA A 65 -2.04 -3.97 -10.93
N LEU A 66 -2.64 -3.51 -9.83
CA LEU A 66 -2.55 -2.12 -9.40
C LEU A 66 -1.09 -1.63 -9.29
N PRO A 67 -0.14 -2.42 -8.74
CA PRO A 67 1.28 -2.06 -8.74
C PRO A 67 1.83 -1.85 -10.15
N ASP A 68 1.52 -2.76 -11.08
CA ASP A 68 2.04 -2.72 -12.45
C ASP A 68 1.49 -1.53 -13.24
N ILE A 69 0.20 -1.21 -13.06
CA ILE A 69 -0.45 -0.04 -13.68
C ILE A 69 0.18 1.25 -13.16
N VAL A 70 0.47 1.33 -11.86
CA VAL A 70 1.15 2.49 -11.26
C VAL A 70 2.58 2.58 -11.79
N MET A 71 3.34 1.48 -11.77
CA MET A 71 4.73 1.43 -12.27
C MET A 71 4.86 1.74 -13.77
N ALA A 72 3.83 1.47 -14.58
CA ALA A 72 3.79 1.84 -15.99
C ALA A 72 3.72 3.36 -16.23
N THR A 73 3.52 4.16 -15.19
CA THR A 73 3.55 5.64 -15.27
C THR A 73 4.90 6.18 -14.79
N PRO A 74 5.44 7.25 -15.42
CA PRO A 74 6.70 7.87 -14.98
C PRO A 74 6.69 8.32 -13.51
N MET A 75 5.50 8.72 -13.03
CA MET A 75 5.29 9.11 -11.64
C MET A 75 5.24 7.91 -10.69
N GLY A 76 4.62 6.80 -11.12
CA GLY A 76 4.52 5.61 -10.28
C GLY A 76 5.81 4.83 -10.13
N ALA A 77 6.76 4.93 -11.06
CA ALA A 77 8.12 4.42 -10.86
C ALA A 77 8.86 5.16 -9.72
N MET A 78 8.66 6.48 -9.59
CA MET A 78 9.19 7.25 -8.46
C MET A 78 8.50 6.90 -7.14
N PHE A 79 7.18 6.71 -7.15
CA PHE A 79 6.44 6.30 -5.95
C PHE A 79 6.74 4.87 -5.52
N ALA A 80 6.97 3.94 -6.45
CA ALA A 80 7.34 2.57 -6.13
C ALA A 80 8.63 2.54 -5.29
N ALA A 81 9.65 3.30 -5.69
CA ALA A 81 10.90 3.42 -4.93
C ALA A 81 10.67 4.01 -3.53
N MET A 82 9.78 4.99 -3.41
CA MET A 82 9.42 5.60 -2.12
C MET A 82 8.61 4.63 -1.23
N PHE A 83 7.66 3.87 -1.78
CA PHE A 83 6.87 2.90 -1.04
C PHE A 83 7.68 1.67 -0.64
N GLU A 84 8.66 1.24 -1.43
CA GLU A 84 9.60 0.18 -1.05
C GLU A 84 10.49 0.62 0.12
N GLN A 85 11.00 1.86 0.10
CA GLN A 85 11.73 2.42 1.24
C GLN A 85 10.87 2.52 2.50
N GLN A 86 9.60 2.92 2.34
CA GLN A 86 8.69 3.05 3.47
C GLN A 86 8.24 1.69 4.01
N ALA A 87 8.03 0.67 3.16
CA ALA A 87 7.70 -0.69 3.59
C ALA A 87 8.82 -1.32 4.42
N ASN A 88 10.09 -1.06 4.07
CA ASN A 88 11.23 -1.49 4.88
C ASN A 88 11.35 -0.76 6.22
N ASN A 89 10.74 0.42 6.34
CA ASN A 89 10.75 1.27 7.54
C ASN A 89 9.42 1.27 8.30
N PHE A 90 8.44 0.47 7.88
CA PHE A 90 7.10 0.44 8.47
C PHE A 90 7.09 -0.49 9.69
N ASP A 91 7.19 0.10 10.89
CA ASP A 91 6.91 -0.57 12.17
C ASP A 91 5.44 -0.33 12.56
N PRO A 92 4.55 -1.32 12.40
CA PRO A 92 3.11 -1.19 12.69
C PRO A 92 2.78 -1.09 14.20
N LEU A 93 3.75 -1.23 15.11
CA LEU A 93 3.55 -1.17 16.56
C LEU A 93 4.06 0.14 17.21
N GLY A 94 4.50 1.12 16.41
CA GLY A 94 4.64 2.50 16.89
C GLY A 94 5.82 2.74 17.83
N GLY A 95 7.00 2.19 17.54
CA GLY A 95 8.27 2.67 18.10
C GLY A 95 8.82 3.85 17.30
N HIS A 96 8.31 5.08 17.50
CA HIS A 96 9.00 6.28 17.04
C HIS A 96 10.27 6.50 17.87
N THR A 97 11.35 5.76 17.58
CA THR A 97 12.71 6.26 17.79
C THR A 97 13.15 6.90 16.48
N ALA A 98 12.67 8.13 16.26
CA ALA A 98 13.27 9.04 15.30
C ALA A 98 14.68 9.42 15.80
N ALA A 99 15.64 8.52 15.65
CA ALA A 99 17.06 8.77 15.83
C ALA A 99 17.73 8.65 14.45
N GLY A 100 17.61 9.72 13.66
CA GLY A 100 18.13 9.75 12.30
C GLY A 100 17.94 11.07 11.58
N GLN A 101 18.39 12.17 12.20
CA GLN A 101 18.84 13.41 11.54
C GLN A 101 17.87 14.07 10.54
N MET A 102 16.96 14.91 11.05
CA MET A 102 16.68 16.18 10.37
C MET A 102 17.83 17.16 10.70
N PRO A 103 18.40 17.88 9.73
CA PRO A 103 19.30 18.99 10.04
C PRO A 103 18.51 20.07 10.79
N PRO A 104 19.10 20.72 11.82
CA PRO A 104 18.38 21.74 12.57
C PRO A 104 18.15 22.96 11.65
N LEU A 105 16.88 23.27 11.41
CA LEU A 105 16.47 24.58 10.91
C LEU A 105 16.87 25.61 11.98
N SER A 106 18.03 26.22 11.78
CA SER A 106 18.52 27.31 12.62
C SER A 106 17.53 28.47 12.55
N ALA A 107 16.97 28.81 13.72
CA ALA A 107 16.17 29.99 13.92
C ALA A 107 17.07 31.23 13.77
N GLY A 108 17.02 31.89 12.60
CA GLY A 108 17.70 33.16 12.41
C GLY A 108 17.75 33.60 10.96
N GLY A 109 16.84 34.49 10.56
CA GLY A 109 16.95 35.23 9.30
C GLY A 109 15.62 35.51 8.62
N LEU A 110 14.89 36.51 9.11
CA LEU A 110 13.98 37.29 8.27
C LEU A 110 14.79 37.90 7.12
N LEU A 111 14.56 37.48 5.88
CA LEU A 111 14.92 38.23 4.68
C LEU A 111 13.81 38.09 3.61
N PRO A 112 13.62 39.12 2.77
CA PRO A 112 12.29 39.65 2.44
C PRO A 112 11.70 39.08 1.14
N LEU A 113 10.37 39.13 1.05
CA LEU A 113 9.60 38.99 -0.19
C LEU A 113 10.09 39.99 -1.25
N PRO A 114 10.40 39.56 -2.49
CA PRO A 114 10.66 40.51 -3.56
C PRO A 114 9.35 41.18 -3.99
N ALA A 115 9.36 42.51 -3.93
CA ALA A 115 8.33 43.39 -4.46
C ALA A 115 8.26 43.27 -5.99
N GLY A 116 7.08 43.57 -6.53
CA GLY A 116 6.68 43.32 -7.91
C GLY A 116 7.56 43.94 -9.00
N THR A 117 7.38 43.42 -10.20
CA THR A 117 7.76 44.08 -11.43
C THR A 117 6.60 43.94 -12.41
N GLU A 118 6.01 45.09 -12.75
CA GLU A 118 5.03 45.25 -13.80
C GLU A 118 5.60 44.79 -15.14
N VAL A 119 4.80 44.07 -15.95
CA VAL A 119 5.00 44.06 -17.41
C VAL A 119 3.65 44.20 -18.10
N ALA A 120 3.67 45.13 -19.04
CA ALA A 120 2.57 45.84 -19.65
C ALA A 120 1.61 45.00 -20.50
N ALA A 121 0.39 45.54 -20.59
CA ALA A 121 -0.64 45.21 -21.56
C ALA A 121 -0.16 45.43 -23.01
N ALA A 122 -0.56 44.52 -23.88
CA ALA A 122 -0.79 44.74 -25.30
C ALA A 122 -2.00 43.89 -25.71
#